data_AF-A0A0U1KLX5-F1
#
_entry.id   AF-A0A0U1KLX5-F1
#
_cell.length_a   1.000
_cell.length_b   1.000
_cell.length_c   1.000
_cell.angle_alpha   90.00
_cell.angle_beta   90.00
_cell.angle_gamma   90.00
#
_symmetry.space_group_name_H-M   'P 1'
#
loop_
_entity.id
_entity.type
_entity.pdbx_description
1 polymer ?
#
loop_
_entity_poly.entity_id
_entity_poly.type
_entity_poly.pdbx_seq_one_letter_code
_entity_poly.pdbx_strand_id
1 'polypeptide(L)'
;MDNDAWYHYIEQLHAYIKKQDQTIRDLSTRMNDLESQQKNIPSNTIIEKLEYHFDQLKIERMDGTLHIGFTPEDLANVEDFSVPLQQRSKQKKQVDPLLVKLEDYVNGVAPNLLNQMALEENRPIDETKKELIIQDICNQLSERVSFYKKEAEKQQIQQNVREPFIFNKVKEEIDYGLREYFKKRE
;
A
#
# COMPACT_ATOMS: atom_id res chain seq x y z
N MET A 1 -18.88 -22.22 48.91
CA MET A 1 -19.55 -21.69 47.70
C MET A 1 -18.55 -21.43 46.56
N ASP A 2 -17.23 -21.43 46.80
CA ASP A 2 -16.21 -21.11 45.78
C ASP A 2 -15.86 -22.24 44.80
N ASN A 3 -16.23 -23.48 45.10
CA ASN A 3 -15.85 -24.64 44.29
C ASN A 3 -16.59 -24.67 42.94
N ASP A 4 -17.85 -24.20 42.91
CA ASP A 4 -18.72 -24.23 41.72
C ASP A 4 -18.26 -23.24 40.63
N ALA A 5 -17.83 -22.03 41.05
CA ALA A 5 -17.25 -21.04 40.14
C ALA A 5 -15.94 -21.53 39.51
N TRP A 6 -15.14 -22.30 40.26
CA TRP A 6 -13.90 -22.89 39.76
C TRP A 6 -14.16 -23.99 38.73
N TYR A 7 -15.17 -24.84 38.94
CA TYR A 7 -15.58 -25.85 37.96
C TYR A 7 -16.06 -25.21 36.66
N HIS A 8 -16.92 -24.18 36.73
CA HIS A 8 -17.38 -23.46 35.54
C HIS A 8 -16.24 -22.76 34.80
N TYR A 9 -15.28 -22.19 35.52
CA TYR A 9 -14.10 -21.58 34.91
C TYR A 9 -13.26 -22.62 34.14
N ILE A 10 -13.05 -23.81 34.72
CA ILE A 10 -12.31 -24.90 34.06
C ILE A 10 -13.06 -25.40 32.82
N GLU A 11 -14.38 -25.52 32.88
CA GLU A 11 -15.17 -25.92 31.70
C GLU A 11 -15.08 -24.89 30.57
N GLN A 12 -15.19 -23.61 30.89
CA GLN A 12 -15.04 -22.52 29.92
C GLN A 12 -13.63 -22.50 29.31
N LEU A 13 -12.60 -22.71 30.14
CA LEU A 13 -11.21 -22.77 29.69
C LEU A 13 -10.98 -23.98 28.77
N HIS A 14 -11.53 -25.14 29.10
CA HIS A 14 -11.44 -26.34 28.25
C HIS A 14 -12.16 -26.14 26.92
N ALA A 15 -13.34 -25.52 26.91
CA ALA A 15 -14.06 -25.17 25.68
C ALA A 15 -13.26 -24.19 24.81
N TYR A 16 -12.62 -23.21 25.44
CA TYR A 16 -11.77 -22.24 24.75
C TYR A 16 -10.54 -22.91 24.12
N ILE A 17 -9.83 -23.75 24.87
CA ILE A 17 -8.68 -24.53 24.36
C ILE A 17 -9.10 -25.39 23.17
N LYS A 18 -10.24 -26.07 23.26
CA LYS A 18 -10.75 -26.91 22.16
C LYS A 18 -11.04 -26.08 20.90
N LYS A 19 -11.63 -24.90 21.06
CA LYS A 19 -11.88 -23.98 19.94
C LYS A 19 -10.58 -23.48 19.30
N GLN A 20 -9.58 -23.16 20.13
CA GLN A 20 -8.26 -22.79 19.65
C GLN A 20 -7.57 -23.93 18.88
N ASP A 21 -7.61 -25.17 19.40
CA ASP A 21 -7.03 -26.34 18.72
C ASP A 21 -7.66 -26.56 17.33
N GLN A 22 -8.99 -26.45 17.23
CA GLN A 22 -9.70 -26.52 15.94
C GLN A 22 -9.25 -25.41 14.98
N THR A 23 -9.12 -24.19 15.48
CA THR A 23 -8.70 -23.04 14.65
C THR A 23 -7.27 -23.23 14.13
N ILE A 24 -6.36 -23.73 14.98
CA ILE A 24 -4.99 -24.06 14.60
C ILE A 24 -4.97 -25.13 13.52
N ARG A 25 -5.74 -26.21 13.66
CA ARG A 25 -5.82 -27.28 12.65
C ARG A 25 -6.35 -26.78 11.32
N ASP A 26 -7.38 -25.95 11.32
CA ASP A 26 -7.96 -25.39 10.09
C ASP A 26 -6.96 -24.49 9.38
N LEU A 27 -6.23 -23.65 10.13
CA LEU A 27 -5.18 -22.79 9.58
C LEU A 27 -4.01 -23.61 9.03
N SER A 28 -3.54 -24.63 9.75
CA SER A 28 -2.49 -25.53 9.27
C SER A 28 -2.90 -26.27 8.00
N THR A 29 -4.15 -26.71 7.90
CA THR A 29 -4.68 -27.38 6.70
C THR A 29 -4.70 -26.42 5.51
N ARG A 30 -5.25 -25.22 5.69
CA ARG A 30 -5.26 -24.19 4.64
C ARG A 30 -3.85 -23.81 4.19
N MET A 31 -2.90 -23.73 5.12
CA MET A 31 -1.50 -23.43 4.79
C MET A 31 -0.89 -24.54 3.94
N ASN A 32 -1.11 -25.80 4.31
CA ASN A 32 -0.64 -26.95 3.52
C ASN A 32 -1.29 -26.99 2.12
N ASP A 33 -2.57 -26.63 2.01
CA ASP A 33 -3.27 -26.55 0.72
C ASP A 33 -2.68 -25.44 -0.17
N LEU A 34 -2.41 -24.26 0.39
CA LEU A 34 -1.78 -23.16 -0.32
C LEU A 34 -0.36 -23.52 -0.78
N GLU A 35 0.44 -24.14 0.09
CA GLU A 35 1.78 -24.63 -0.27
C GLU A 35 1.72 -25.68 -1.40
N SER A 36 0.72 -26.54 -1.36
CA SER A 36 0.50 -27.55 -2.40
C SER A 36 0.07 -26.92 -3.73
N GLN A 37 -0.76 -25.88 -3.71
CA GLN A 37 -1.15 -25.13 -4.91
C GLN A 37 0.06 -24.40 -5.51
N GLN A 38 0.93 -23.82 -4.70
CA GLN A 38 2.15 -23.16 -5.17
C GLN A 38 3.14 -24.14 -5.83
N LYS A 39 3.28 -25.36 -5.29
CA LYS A 39 4.12 -26.41 -5.88
C LYS A 39 3.56 -27.00 -7.18
N ASN A 40 2.26 -26.92 -7.38
CA ASN A 40 1.58 -27.43 -8.58
C ASN A 40 1.42 -26.39 -9.70
N ILE A 41 2.03 -25.20 -9.59
CA ILE A 41 2.16 -24.28 -10.72
C ILE A 41 3.22 -24.89 -11.66
N PRO A 42 2.84 -25.44 -12.83
CA PRO A 42 3.82 -26.02 -13.74
C PRO A 42 4.77 -24.92 -14.19
N SER A 43 6.08 -25.17 -14.06
CA SER A 43 7.18 -24.29 -14.51
C SER A 43 7.26 -24.13 -16.05
N ASN A 44 6.18 -24.44 -16.77
CA ASN A 44 6.04 -24.30 -18.21
C ASN A 44 5.08 -23.14 -18.53
N THR A 45 5.38 -21.94 -18.05
CA THR A 45 4.96 -20.76 -18.80
C THR A 45 5.88 -20.71 -20.01
N ILE A 46 5.42 -21.20 -21.16
CA ILE A 46 6.04 -20.89 -22.44
C ILE A 46 5.93 -19.38 -22.57
N ILE A 47 7.03 -18.67 -22.29
CA ILE A 47 7.15 -17.25 -22.56
C ILE A 47 7.22 -17.15 -24.07
N GLU A 48 6.06 -17.01 -24.73
CA GLU A 48 6.02 -16.60 -26.12
C GLU A 48 6.73 -15.25 -26.21
N LYS A 49 7.89 -15.24 -26.89
CA LYS A 49 8.73 -14.07 -27.08
C LYS A 49 7.91 -13.04 -27.86
N LEU A 50 7.34 -12.06 -27.16
CA LEU A 50 6.63 -10.96 -27.78
C LEU A 50 7.67 -10.07 -28.50
N GLU A 51 7.98 -10.39 -29.76
CA GLU A 51 8.86 -9.57 -30.60
C GLU A 51 8.15 -8.29 -30.98
N TYR A 52 8.29 -7.29 -30.12
CA TYR A 52 7.87 -5.92 -30.36
C TYR A 52 8.74 -5.32 -31.47
N HIS A 53 8.16 -5.17 -32.67
CA HIS A 53 8.76 -4.37 -33.74
C HIS A 53 8.67 -2.90 -33.34
N PHE A 54 9.80 -2.34 -32.89
CA PHE A 54 9.97 -0.90 -32.72
C PHE A 54 9.97 -0.27 -34.11
N ASP A 55 8.82 0.21 -34.56
CA ASP A 55 8.78 1.10 -35.71
C ASP A 55 9.47 2.41 -35.29
N GLN A 56 10.60 2.72 -35.92
CA GLN A 56 11.42 3.86 -35.54
C GLN A 56 10.66 5.14 -35.88
N LEU A 57 10.12 5.80 -34.85
CA LEU A 57 9.63 7.16 -35.01
C LEU A 57 10.83 8.04 -35.37
N LYS A 58 10.93 8.43 -36.65
CA LYS A 58 11.97 9.33 -37.17
C LYS A 58 11.80 10.70 -36.50
N ILE A 59 12.62 10.96 -35.48
CA ILE A 59 12.69 12.28 -34.86
C ILE A 59 13.50 13.18 -35.79
N GLU A 60 12.82 13.98 -36.60
CA GLU A 60 13.47 15.07 -37.33
C GLU A 60 13.94 16.11 -36.31
N ARG A 61 15.27 16.22 -36.13
CA ARG A 61 15.86 17.34 -35.41
C ARG A 61 15.66 18.58 -36.28
N MET A 62 14.69 19.42 -35.92
CA MET A 62 14.68 20.78 -36.42
C MET A 62 15.84 21.53 -35.76
N ASP A 63 16.95 21.59 -36.48
CA ASP A 63 17.99 22.60 -36.28
C ASP A 63 17.35 23.97 -36.54
N GLY A 64 16.91 24.61 -35.46
CA GLY A 64 16.30 25.92 -35.45
C GLY A 64 16.82 26.69 -34.26
N THR A 65 17.77 27.58 -34.51
CA THR A 65 18.35 28.49 -33.52
C THR A 65 17.24 29.33 -32.86
N LEU A 66 16.86 28.97 -31.62
CA LEU A 66 15.90 29.73 -30.83
C LEU A 66 16.59 31.01 -30.33
N HIS A 67 16.38 32.13 -31.04
CA HIS A 67 16.70 33.46 -30.53
C HIS A 67 15.72 33.77 -29.39
N ILE A 68 16.06 33.38 -28.15
CA ILE A 68 15.38 33.91 -26.98
C ILE A 68 16.00 35.28 -26.70
N GLY A 69 15.34 36.33 -27.18
CA GLY A 69 15.65 37.70 -26.78
C GLY A 69 15.34 37.88 -25.31
N PHE A 70 16.34 37.70 -24.44
CA PHE A 70 16.33 38.22 -23.09
C PHE A 70 17.23 39.45 -23.04
N THR A 71 16.62 40.63 -23.00
CA THR A 71 17.26 41.87 -22.56
C THR A 71 17.45 41.82 -21.03
N PRO A 72 18.61 42.27 -20.50
CA PRO A 72 18.99 42.10 -19.10
C PRO A 72 18.37 43.17 -18.18
N GLU A 73 17.06 43.38 -18.27
CA GLU A 73 16.37 44.42 -17.49
C GLU A 73 15.20 43.90 -16.63
N ASP A 74 14.85 42.61 -16.73
CA ASP A 74 13.67 42.06 -16.02
C ASP A 74 14.03 41.12 -14.84
N LEU A 75 15.30 41.12 -14.41
CA LEU A 75 15.78 40.31 -13.28
C LEU A 75 15.65 41.02 -11.91
N ALA A 76 15.02 42.19 -11.85
CA ALA A 76 15.02 43.05 -10.65
C ALA A 76 13.80 42.92 -9.73
N ASN A 77 12.78 42.10 -10.05
CA ASN A 77 11.61 41.90 -9.18
C ASN A 77 11.38 40.41 -8.86
N VAL A 78 12.37 39.78 -8.25
CA VAL A 78 12.21 38.47 -7.61
C VAL A 78 11.78 38.68 -6.15
N GLU A 79 10.59 39.25 -5.96
CA GLU A 79 9.86 39.25 -4.68
C GLU A 79 8.41 38.94 -4.98
N ASP A 80 8.05 37.65 -4.99
CA ASP A 80 6.84 37.13 -4.36
C ASP A 80 6.79 35.60 -4.54
N PHE A 81 7.05 34.87 -3.46
CA PHE A 81 6.92 33.41 -3.42
C PHE A 81 5.46 33.06 -3.11
N SER A 82 4.53 33.46 -3.99
CA SER A 82 3.11 33.12 -3.88
C SER A 82 2.77 31.95 -4.82
N VAL A 83 2.29 30.87 -4.21
CA VAL A 83 2.00 29.58 -4.86
C VAL A 83 0.82 29.72 -5.83
N PRO A 84 0.97 29.48 -7.14
CA PRO A 84 -0.18 29.40 -8.03
C PRO A 84 -0.65 27.95 -8.14
N LEU A 85 -1.84 27.72 -7.59
CA LEU A 85 -2.69 26.58 -7.93
C LEU A 85 -3.03 26.65 -9.44
N GLN A 86 -3.02 25.49 -10.09
CA GLN A 86 -3.58 25.18 -11.41
C GLN A 86 -2.76 25.55 -12.65
N GLN A 87 -2.15 24.53 -13.25
CA GLN A 87 -2.48 24.02 -14.58
C GLN A 87 -1.47 22.93 -14.93
N ARG A 88 -1.80 21.66 -14.65
CA ARG A 88 -1.07 20.54 -15.25
C ARG A 88 -1.97 19.87 -16.27
N SER A 89 -1.58 20.11 -17.52
CA SER A 89 -1.85 19.35 -18.72
C SER A 89 -2.23 17.90 -18.45
N LYS A 90 -3.25 17.42 -19.19
CA LYS A 90 -3.63 16.01 -19.31
C LYS A 90 -2.51 15.20 -19.99
N GLN A 91 -1.36 15.10 -19.35
CA GLN A 91 -0.43 14.00 -19.59
C GLN A 91 -1.15 12.76 -19.05
N LYS A 92 -1.31 11.72 -19.89
CA LYS A 92 -1.73 10.40 -19.41
C LYS A 92 -0.78 10.01 -18.28
N LYS A 93 -1.21 10.17 -17.02
CA LYS A 93 -0.46 9.69 -15.85
C LYS A 93 -0.30 8.21 -16.09
N GLN A 94 0.90 7.75 -16.41
CA GLN A 94 1.25 6.36 -16.18
C GLN A 94 1.05 6.15 -14.68
N VAL A 95 -0.05 5.50 -14.33
CA VAL A 95 -0.34 5.14 -12.95
C VAL A 95 0.74 4.14 -12.56
N ASP A 96 1.50 4.49 -11.53
CA ASP A 96 2.59 3.69 -11.01
C ASP A 96 2.06 2.29 -10.64
N PRO A 97 2.57 1.20 -11.24
CA PRO A 97 2.06 -0.14 -10.97
C PRO A 97 2.13 -0.53 -9.48
N LEU A 98 3.11 0.04 -8.76
CA LEU A 98 3.25 -0.15 -7.31
C LEU A 98 2.12 0.53 -6.53
N LEU A 99 1.65 1.69 -6.99
CA LEU A 99 0.53 2.41 -6.37
C LEU A 99 -0.76 1.60 -6.50
N VAL A 100 -1.05 1.07 -7.68
CA VAL A 100 -2.22 0.22 -7.92
C VAL A 100 -2.21 -1.02 -7.01
N LYS A 101 -1.05 -1.70 -6.91
CA LYS A 101 -0.90 -2.86 -6.01
C LYS A 101 -1.15 -2.50 -4.53
N LEU A 102 -0.74 -1.31 -4.10
CA LEU A 102 -0.95 -0.85 -2.73
C LEU A 102 -2.42 -0.44 -2.50
N GLU A 103 -3.06 0.21 -3.46
CA GLU A 103 -4.49 0.53 -3.40
C GLU A 103 -5.33 -0.75 -3.32
N ASP A 104 -5.04 -1.75 -4.15
CA ASP A 104 -5.71 -3.07 -4.09
C ASP A 104 -5.51 -3.75 -2.74
N TYR A 105 -4.28 -3.70 -2.21
CA TYR A 105 -3.98 -4.24 -0.88
C TYR A 105 -4.76 -3.52 0.23
N VAL A 106 -4.79 -2.19 0.22
CA VAL A 106 -5.50 -1.40 1.23
C VAL A 106 -7.00 -1.67 1.16
N ASN A 107 -7.60 -1.65 -0.02
CA ASN A 107 -9.03 -1.90 -0.18
C ASN A 107 -9.44 -3.33 0.26
N GLY A 108 -8.56 -4.32 0.10
CA GLY A 108 -8.84 -5.69 0.56
C GLY A 108 -8.59 -5.92 2.05
N VAL A 109 -7.55 -5.31 2.62
CA VAL A 109 -7.07 -5.62 3.99
C VAL A 109 -7.58 -4.64 5.03
N ALA A 110 -7.63 -3.34 4.72
CA ALA A 110 -7.98 -2.30 5.68
C ALA A 110 -9.38 -2.48 6.30
N PRO A 111 -10.46 -2.87 5.57
CA PRO A 111 -11.77 -3.09 6.18
C PRO A 111 -11.74 -4.18 7.26
N ASN A 112 -11.07 -5.30 6.97
CA ASN A 112 -10.94 -6.42 7.91
C ASN A 112 -10.09 -6.04 9.12
N LEU A 113 -9.01 -5.29 8.90
CA LEU A 113 -8.12 -4.83 9.96
C LEU A 113 -8.83 -3.82 10.89
N LEU A 114 -9.61 -2.88 10.34
CA LEU A 114 -10.44 -1.95 11.10
C LEU A 114 -11.49 -2.69 11.94
N ASN A 115 -12.14 -3.71 11.37
CA ASN A 115 -13.11 -4.53 12.11
C ASN A 115 -12.45 -5.28 13.27
N GLN A 116 -11.28 -5.86 13.03
CA GLN A 116 -10.53 -6.57 14.06
C GLN A 116 -10.11 -5.63 15.19
N MET A 117 -9.52 -4.48 14.88
CA MET A 117 -9.09 -3.51 15.88
C MET A 117 -10.27 -2.91 16.65
N ALA A 118 -11.41 -2.68 15.98
CA ALA A 118 -12.64 -2.24 16.61
C ALA A 118 -13.17 -3.24 17.67
N LEU A 119 -13.04 -4.54 17.38
CA LEU A 119 -13.39 -5.60 18.33
C LEU A 119 -12.39 -5.68 19.49
N GLU A 120 -11.08 -5.62 19.18
CA GLU A 120 -10.01 -5.69 20.19
C GLU A 120 -10.11 -4.54 21.22
N GLU A 121 -10.44 -3.34 20.76
CA GLU A 121 -10.51 -2.14 21.59
C GLU A 121 -11.95 -1.83 22.09
N ASN A 122 -12.91 -2.74 21.86
CA ASN A 122 -14.33 -2.57 22.17
C ASN A 122 -14.93 -1.23 21.68
N ARG A 123 -14.44 -0.72 20.55
CA ARG A 123 -14.87 0.54 19.94
C ARG A 123 -15.50 0.25 18.57
N PRO A 124 -16.84 0.17 18.47
CA PRO A 124 -17.47 -0.02 17.17
C PRO A 124 -17.21 1.20 16.27
N ILE A 125 -16.74 0.94 15.06
CA ILE A 125 -16.62 1.95 14.00
C ILE A 125 -17.79 1.76 13.03
N ASP A 126 -18.48 2.87 12.75
CA ASP A 126 -19.53 2.94 11.72
C ASP A 126 -18.93 2.83 10.30
N GLU A 127 -19.68 2.26 9.36
CA GLU A 127 -19.24 2.07 7.97
C GLU A 127 -18.80 3.38 7.31
N THR A 128 -19.53 4.48 7.56
CA THR A 128 -19.17 5.82 7.05
C THR A 128 -17.75 6.23 7.49
N LYS A 129 -17.38 5.94 8.75
CA LYS A 129 -16.06 6.26 9.27
C LYS A 129 -14.98 5.35 8.70
N LYS A 130 -15.29 4.07 8.45
CA LYS A 130 -14.36 3.13 7.80
C LYS A 130 -14.02 3.59 6.40
N GLU A 131 -15.03 3.97 5.61
CA GLU A 131 -14.84 4.47 4.25
C GLU A 131 -13.96 5.72 4.24
N LEU A 132 -14.20 6.67 5.14
CA LEU A 132 -13.37 7.88 5.27
C LEU A 132 -11.90 7.56 5.60
N ILE A 133 -11.66 6.63 6.54
CA ILE A 133 -10.29 6.22 6.91
C ILE A 133 -9.60 5.53 5.72
N ILE A 134 -10.29 4.61 5.04
CA ILE A 134 -9.74 3.90 3.88
C ILE A 134 -9.43 4.89 2.75
N GLN A 135 -10.34 5.82 2.48
CA GLN A 135 -10.14 6.84 1.45
C GLN A 135 -8.96 7.75 1.77
N ASP A 136 -8.79 8.15 3.04
CA ASP A 136 -7.66 8.95 3.49
C ASP A 136 -6.33 8.19 3.30
N ILE A 137 -6.27 6.91 3.70
CA ILE A 137 -5.10 6.05 3.45
C ILE A 137 -4.78 6.02 1.96
N CYS A 138 -5.77 5.76 1.09
CA CYS A 138 -5.58 5.71 -0.36
C CYS A 138 -5.05 7.03 -0.92
N ASN A 139 -5.55 8.18 -0.46
CA ASN A 139 -5.05 9.49 -0.88
C ASN A 139 -3.58 9.71 -0.47
N GLN A 140 -3.21 9.24 0.72
CA GLN A 140 -1.84 9.36 1.24
C GLN A 140 -0.83 8.42 0.56
N LEU A 141 -1.27 7.28 0.02
CA LEU A 141 -0.39 6.29 -0.63
C LEU A 141 0.50 6.92 -1.71
N SER A 142 -0.06 7.82 -2.53
CA SER A 142 0.67 8.42 -3.66
C SER A 142 1.90 9.23 -3.21
N GLU A 143 1.77 9.97 -2.11
CA GLU A 143 2.86 10.75 -1.52
C GLU A 143 3.86 9.84 -0.81
N ARG A 144 3.37 8.86 -0.06
CA ARG A 144 4.22 7.90 0.68
C ARG A 144 5.07 7.03 -0.25
N VAL A 145 4.50 6.53 -1.34
CA VAL A 145 5.25 5.80 -2.37
C VAL A 145 6.33 6.68 -2.97
N SER A 146 6.02 7.94 -3.28
CA SER A 146 7.00 8.91 -3.78
C SER A 146 8.13 9.18 -2.78
N PHE A 147 7.80 9.26 -1.48
CA PHE A 147 8.77 9.42 -0.40
C PHE A 147 9.71 8.20 -0.32
N TYR A 148 9.16 6.99 -0.23
CA TYR A 148 9.96 5.77 -0.11
C TYR A 148 10.76 5.44 -1.37
N LYS A 149 10.30 5.88 -2.56
CA LYS A 149 11.11 5.83 -3.79
C LYS A 149 12.39 6.66 -3.67
N LYS A 150 12.26 7.90 -3.20
CA LYS A 150 13.42 8.79 -2.95
C LYS A 150 14.32 8.25 -1.83
N GLU A 151 13.73 7.66 -0.80
CA GLU A 151 14.49 7.05 0.29
C GLU A 151 15.29 5.83 -0.18
N ALA A 152 14.67 4.95 -0.97
CA ALA A 152 15.34 3.79 -1.55
C ALA A 152 16.47 4.18 -2.53
N GLU A 153 16.33 5.31 -3.23
CA GLU A 153 17.41 5.91 -4.04
C GLU A 153 18.59 6.36 -3.18
N LYS A 154 18.32 7.07 -2.09
CA LYS A 154 19.37 7.52 -1.15
C LYS A 154 20.10 6.34 -0.49
N GLN A 155 19.36 5.28 -0.16
CA GLN A 155 19.92 4.06 0.43
C GLN A 155 20.56 3.12 -0.61
N GLN A 156 20.60 3.52 -1.90
CA GLN A 156 21.14 2.72 -3.01
C GLN A 156 20.56 1.29 -3.07
N ILE A 157 19.28 1.14 -2.72
CA ILE A 157 18.56 -0.13 -2.77
C ILE A 157 18.55 -0.61 -4.22
N GLN A 158 18.96 -1.86 -4.44
CA GLN A 158 18.99 -2.47 -5.77
C GLN A 158 17.58 -2.48 -6.39
N GLN A 159 17.51 -2.27 -7.70
CA GLN A 159 16.24 -2.07 -8.42
C GLN A 159 15.28 -3.27 -8.31
N ASN A 160 15.81 -4.49 -8.21
CA ASN A 160 15.06 -5.74 -8.03
C ASN A 160 14.37 -5.86 -6.66
N VAL A 161 14.91 -5.24 -5.60
CA VAL A 161 14.34 -5.29 -4.24
C VAL A 161 13.69 -3.97 -3.83
N ARG A 162 13.81 -2.92 -4.64
CA ARG A 162 13.23 -1.60 -4.39
C ARG A 162 11.71 -1.64 -4.24
N GLU A 163 11.00 -2.29 -5.17
CA GLU A 163 9.53 -2.39 -5.10
C GLU A 163 9.05 -3.16 -3.85
N PRO A 164 9.54 -4.37 -3.54
CA PRO A 164 9.19 -5.07 -2.30
C PRO A 164 9.52 -4.28 -1.04
N PHE A 165 10.66 -3.57 -1.02
CA PHE A 165 11.05 -2.74 0.11
C PHE A 165 10.05 -1.61 0.37
N ILE A 166 9.69 -0.86 -0.68
CA ILE A 166 8.71 0.23 -0.58
C ILE A 166 7.35 -0.32 -0.15
N PHE A 167 6.91 -1.43 -0.76
CA PHE A 167 5.64 -2.07 -0.43
C PHE A 167 5.56 -2.44 1.05
N ASN A 168 6.58 -3.10 1.58
CA ASN A 168 6.61 -3.51 2.98
C ASN A 168 6.67 -2.31 3.93
N LYS A 169 7.40 -1.25 3.58
CA LYS A 169 7.47 -0.04 4.41
C LYS A 169 6.13 0.67 4.51
N VAL A 170 5.45 0.85 3.39
CA VAL A 170 4.10 1.44 3.36
C VAL A 170 3.11 0.56 4.14
N LYS A 171 3.21 -0.76 4.01
CA LYS A 171 2.37 -1.70 4.76
C LYS A 171 2.58 -1.59 6.29
N GLU A 172 3.83 -1.57 6.74
CA GLU A 172 4.18 -1.38 8.16
C GLU A 172 3.63 -0.05 8.70
N GLU A 173 3.76 1.02 7.91
CA GLU A 173 3.26 2.35 8.27
C GLU A 173 1.74 2.38 8.42
N ILE A 174 1.00 1.74 7.50
CA ILE A 174 -0.47 1.66 7.56
C ILE A 174 -0.93 0.89 8.79
N ASP A 175 -0.31 -0.26 9.09
CA ASP A 175 -0.65 -1.03 10.30
C ASP A 175 -0.39 -0.22 11.58
N TYR A 176 0.75 0.46 11.64
CA TYR A 176 1.07 1.34 12.76
C TYR A 176 0.07 2.49 12.91
N GLY A 177 -0.25 3.20 11.83
CA GLY A 177 -1.18 4.33 11.84
C GLY A 177 -2.59 3.92 12.25
N LEU A 178 -3.07 2.77 11.77
CA LEU A 178 -4.36 2.22 12.17
C LEU A 178 -4.36 1.83 13.66
N ARG A 179 -3.30 1.19 14.17
CA ARG A 179 -3.19 0.90 15.62
C ARG A 179 -3.16 2.16 16.46
N GLU A 180 -2.44 3.18 16.01
CA GLU A 180 -2.35 4.46 16.72
C GLU A 180 -3.73 5.15 16.78
N TYR A 181 -4.48 5.13 15.67
CA TYR A 181 -5.84 5.67 15.62
C TYR A 181 -6.75 5.10 16.72
N PHE A 182 -6.70 3.79 16.95
CA PHE A 182 -7.50 3.17 18.02
C PHE A 182 -6.94 3.40 19.42
N LYS A 183 -5.62 3.52 19.59
CA LYS A 183 -4.98 3.82 20.89
C LYS A 183 -5.20 5.25 21.34
N LYS A 184 -5.31 6.19 20.39
CA LYS A 184 -5.50 7.62 20.68
C LYS A 184 -6.94 7.82 21.16
N ARG A 185 -7.11 7.79 22.48
CA ARG A 185 -8.34 8.18 23.16
C ARG A 185 -8.59 9.66 22.85
N GLU A 186 -9.64 9.95 22.08
CA GLU A 186 -10.31 11.26 22.15
C GLU A 186 -10.88 11.46 23.55
#